data_AF-A0A3A5K0P5-F1
#
_entry.id   AF-A0A3A5K0P5-F1
#
_cell.length_a   1.000
_cell.length_b   1.000
_cell.length_c   1.000
_cell.angle_alpha   90.00
_cell.angle_beta   90.00
_cell.angle_gamma   90.00
#
_symmetry.space_group_name_H-M   'P 1'
#
loop_
_entity.id
_entity.type
_entity.pdbx_description
1 polymer ?
#
loop_
_entity_poly.entity_id
_entity_poly.type
_entity_poly.pdbx_seq_one_letter_code
_entity_poly.pdbx_strand_id
1 'polypeptide(L)' 'MSNREIGHSHTLGRRVAALRARMEEARVTEHEMKTFLKVVAAMEERQGRIEGDDLIAISFVAAAA' A
#
# COMPACT_ATOMS: atom_id res chain seq x y z
N MET A 1 -3.95 -5.96 28.67
CA MET A 1 -3.67 -6.35 27.27
C MET A 1 -4.38 -7.65 26.98
N SER A 2 -5.29 -7.67 26.01
CA SER A 2 -6.07 -8.88 25.70
C SER A 2 -5.33 -9.76 24.70
N ASN A 3 -5.60 -11.07 24.73
CA ASN A 3 -5.04 -12.04 23.78
C ASN A 3 -5.34 -11.67 22.30
N ARG A 4 -6.37 -10.84 22.06
CA ARG A 4 -6.75 -10.28 20.76
C ARG A 4 -5.76 -9.22 20.25
N GLU A 5 -5.19 -8.39 21.12
CA GLU A 5 -4.15 -7.42 20.76
C GLU A 5 -2.84 -8.12 20.38
N ILE A 6 -2.52 -9.21 21.08
CA ILE A 6 -1.35 -10.07 20.80
C ILE A 6 -1.50 -10.79 19.46
N GLY A 7 -2.71 -11.30 19.14
CA GLY A 7 -3.01 -11.94 17.86
C GLY A 7 -3.02 -10.99 16.66
N HIS A 8 -3.45 -9.73 16.85
CA HIS A 8 -3.36 -8.69 15.82
C HIS A 8 -1.91 -8.28 15.55
N SER A 9 -1.08 -8.15 16.59
CA SER A 9 0.36 -7.83 16.44
C SER A 9 1.12 -8.91 15.67
N HIS A 10 0.90 -10.19 15.98
CA HIS A 10 1.59 -11.28 15.27
C HIS A 10 1.11 -11.45 13.81
N THR A 11 -0.19 -11.28 13.57
CA THR A 11 -0.75 -11.35 12.21
C THR A 11 -0.29 -10.16 11.35
N LEU A 12 -0.27 -8.96 11.93
CA LEU A 12 0.25 -7.77 11.27
C LEU A 12 1.74 -7.92 10.98
N GLY A 13 2.53 -8.41 11.94
CA GLY A 13 3.95 -8.69 11.76
C GLY A 13 4.23 -9.63 10.58
N ARG A 14 3.47 -10.73 10.46
CA ARG A 14 3.57 -11.64 9.30
C ARG A 14 3.21 -10.95 7.98
N ARG A 15 2.17 -10.12 7.96
CA ARG A 15 1.78 -9.36 6.76
C ARG A 15 2.87 -8.38 6.35
N VAL A 16 3.47 -7.67 7.30
CA VAL A 16 4.59 -6.75 7.04
C VAL A 16 5.81 -7.50 6.52
N ALA A 17 6.17 -8.63 7.10
CA ALA A 17 7.30 -9.44 6.64
C ALA A 17 7.07 -9.98 5.20
N ALA A 18 5.88 -10.50 4.92
CA ALA A 18 5.53 -10.97 3.58
C ALA A 18 5.52 -9.82 2.55
N LEU A 19 5.04 -8.63 2.94
CA LEU A 19 5.08 -7.45 2.08
C LEU A 19 6.52 -7.01 1.80
N ARG A 20 7.40 -6.99 2.80
CA ARG A 20 8.83 -6.66 2.63
C ARG A 20 9.52 -7.62 1.66
N ALA A 21 9.29 -8.93 1.80
CA ALA A 21 9.84 -9.92 0.88
C ALA A 21 9.41 -9.67 -0.58
N ARG A 22 8.14 -9.35 -0.81
CA ARG A 22 7.62 -9.00 -2.14
C ARG A 22 8.20 -7.70 -2.68
N MET A 23 8.42 -6.70 -1.82
CA MET A 23 9.07 -5.45 -2.20
C MET A 23 10.52 -5.71 -2.63
N GLU A 24 11.26 -6.52 -1.88
CA GLU A 24 12.64 -6.90 -2.21
C GLU A 24 12.72 -7.63 -3.56
N GLU A 25 11.84 -8.62 -3.79
CA GLU A 25 11.76 -9.36 -5.05
C GLU A 25 11.45 -8.44 -6.25
N ALA A 26 10.51 -7.51 -6.07
CA ALA A 26 10.11 -6.54 -7.08
C ALA A 26 11.04 -5.31 -7.18
N ARG A 27 12.09 -5.25 -6.35
CA ARG A 27 13.01 -4.09 -6.21
C ARG A 27 12.30 -2.77 -5.87
N VAL A 28 11.16 -2.84 -5.19
CA VAL A 28 10.42 -1.68 -4.70
C VAL A 28 11.11 -1.13 -3.46
N THR A 29 11.55 0.12 -3.56
CA THR A 29 12.23 0.86 -2.50
C THR A 29 11.25 1.44 -1.48
N GLU A 30 11.76 1.77 -0.30
CA GLU A 30 10.98 2.52 0.71
C GLU A 30 10.54 3.90 0.19
N HIS A 31 11.31 4.51 -0.70
CA HIS A 31 10.96 5.79 -1.32
C HIS A 31 9.73 5.64 -2.23
N GLU A 32 9.70 4.64 -3.10
CA GLU A 32 8.55 4.34 -3.97
C GLU A 32 7.30 4.01 -3.14
N MET A 33 7.44 3.26 -2.05
CA MET A 33 6.33 2.98 -1.14
C MET A 33 5.79 4.25 -0.46
N LYS A 34 6.67 5.18 -0.05
CA LYS A 34 6.27 6.49 0.48
C LYS A 34 5.56 7.33 -0.57
N THR A 35 6.02 7.29 -1.82
CA THR A 35 5.36 7.98 -2.94
C THR A 35 3.97 7.38 -3.20
N PHE A 36 3.84 6.06 -3.20
CA PHE A 36 2.54 5.38 -3.32
C PHE A 36 1.57 5.81 -2.22
N LEU A 37 2.01 5.87 -0.95
CA LEU A 37 1.17 6.36 0.16
C LEU A 37 0.70 7.81 -0.03
N LYS A 38 1.53 8.68 -0.60
CA LYS A 38 1.12 10.06 -0.94
C LYS A 38 0.03 10.08 -2.01
N VAL A 39 0.17 9.24 -3.05
CA VAL A 39 -0.85 9.09 -4.10
C VAL A 39 -2.16 8.60 -3.50
N VAL A 40 -2.11 7.55 -2.67
CA VAL A 40 -3.28 7.04 -1.94
C VAL A 40 -3.95 8.16 -1.15
N ALA A 41 -3.20 8.86 -0.29
CA ALA A 41 -3.76 9.94 0.53
C ALA A 41 -4.37 11.09 -0.30
N ALA A 42 -3.82 11.38 -1.48
CA ALA A 42 -4.37 12.39 -2.39
C ALA A 42 -5.65 11.92 -3.08
N MET A 43 -5.78 10.60 -3.31
CA MET A 43 -6.93 9.98 -3.96
C MET A 43 -8.01 9.51 -2.97
N GLU A 44 -7.74 9.53 -1.66
CA GLU A 44 -8.70 9.21 -0.59
C GLU A 44 -9.79 10.29 -0.42
N GLU A 45 -10.47 10.68 -1.49
CA GLU A 45 -11.63 11.58 -1.41
C GLU A 45 -12.88 10.85 -0.86
N ARG A 46 -12.93 9.50 -0.91
CA ARG A 46 -14.07 8.69 -0.44
C ARG A 46 -13.63 7.39 0.27
N GLN A 47 -13.71 7.39 1.60
CA GLN A 47 -13.68 6.17 2.45
C GLN A 47 -12.44 5.27 2.33
N GLY A 48 -11.28 5.83 1.95
CA GLY A 48 -10.03 5.07 1.99
C GLY A 48 -9.92 3.98 0.92
N ARG A 49 -10.59 4.17 -0.23
CA ARG A 49 -10.57 3.21 -1.34
C ARG A 49 -10.11 3.91 -2.61
N ILE A 50 -9.17 3.27 -3.29
CA ILE A 50 -8.86 3.52 -4.70
C ILE A 50 -9.72 2.53 -5.48
N GLU A 51 -10.58 3.02 -6.35
CA GLU A 51 -11.45 2.18 -7.19
C GLU A 51 -10.67 1.58 -8.37
N GLY A 52 -11.26 0.58 -9.03
CA GLY A 52 -10.63 -0.03 -10.22
C GLY A 52 -10.40 1.00 -11.33
N ASP A 53 -11.37 1.88 -11.55
CA ASP A 53 -11.31 2.94 -12.56
C ASP A 53 -10.20 3.96 -12.24
N ASP A 54 -9.93 4.21 -10.95
CA ASP A 54 -8.83 5.07 -10.52
C ASP A 54 -7.46 4.50 -10.92
N LEU A 55 -7.28 3.17 -10.82
CA LEU A 55 -6.04 2.50 -11.26
C LEU A 55 -5.84 2.62 -12.77
N ILE A 56 -6.91 2.57 -13.54
CA ILE A 56 -6.89 2.79 -14.99
C ILE A 56 -6.52 4.24 -15.29
N ALA A 57 -7.16 5.21 -14.61
CA ALA A 57 -6.86 6.63 -14.77
C ALA A 57 -5.40 6.95 -14.43
N ILE A 58 -4.85 6.39 -13.35
CA ILE A 58 -3.43 6.51 -12.99
C ILE A 58 -2.52 6.05 -14.14
N SER A 59 -2.87 4.97 -14.84
CA SER A 59 -2.05 4.46 -15.95
C SER A 59 -1.95 5.45 -17.12
N PHE A 60 -3.03 6.18 -17.41
CA PHE A 60 -3.02 7.23 -18.43
C PHE A 60 -2.19 8.45 -18.00
N VAL A 61 -2.31 8.87 -16.74
CA VAL A 61 -1.52 9.98 -16.18
C VAL A 61 -0.02 9.64 -16.17
N ALA A 62 0.34 8.42 -15.75
CA ALA A 62 1.72 7.97 -15.70
C ALA A 62 2.37 7.83 -17.09
N ALA A 63 1.58 7.50 -18.12
CA ALA A 63 2.07 7.42 -19.50
C ALA A 63 2.22 8.78 -20.19
N ALA A 64 1.62 9.84 -19.61
CA ALA A 64 1.64 11.20 -20.16
C ALA A 64 2.75 12.10 -19.56
N ALA A 65 3.55 11.57 -18.63
CA ALA A 65 4.64 12.25 -17.92
C ALA A 65 6.01 11.80 -18.43
#